data_AF-A0AA96WW59-F1
#
_entry.id   AF-A0AA96WW59-F1
#
_cell.length_a   1.000
_cell.length_b   1.000
_cell.length_c   1.000
_cell.angle_alpha   90.00
_cell.angle_beta   90.00
_cell.angle_gamma   90.00
#
_symmetry.space_group_name_H-M   'P 1'
#
loop_
_entity.id
_entity.type
_entity.pdbx_description
1 polymer ?
#
loop_
_entity_poly.entity_id
_entity_poly.type
_entity_poly.pdbx_seq_one_letter_code
_entity_poly.pdbx_strand_id
1 'polypeptide(L)'
;MRVIAFQAGDMGATPILPISKCCPDGLKEVVMTYKFFVQNKTQTPQSQPIPGREADMIQGRSDGWMFKADFWSVLRRCLLIGTAQGAYYAGKQELTGEFVEVLKQAIALNPDRVASEILYASDGRAINNSAPLLALVLLSMGETVEAKHAFQSIFPQVVRTGSHFYEWLSYTKAMRGFGKIVREAGKSWLSNPDAKGLAYQLLKYQQRQGFSHRDALRLFHVKPPTEDHDQLFQWVIQGWENLPQEIPSDALAQIWWYEWLKRNPERTHEAIAKGRLTHEMAAPVGKMDKRAWQLLFNDMPIGAMLRNLGSLTELDVLTADNRDNLKRVAKVLNSAEHLRKGRIHPIDVLKALKTYQSGGQLGRSQKTWQPVPRIVDILEQALELSFEVIQPTGKVFLHAIDVSGSMSYYGVSSIGLTCCEIATTMALATAKAEPHYVIRGFATDFRDLKITARDSFSDAIAKASNQNFGGTDASVAYEWAIKHKFKADVFCFWTDCESWAGRKHPSQALAEYRRKVNPGAKAVYVTLAPYNISLIDPQDSMSWDIAGFDPGTPRLIQMIAAGEL
;
A
#
# COMPACT_ATOMS: atom_id res chain seq x y z
N MET A 1 -35.60 -56.13 -22.12
CA MET A 1 -36.54 -57.18 -22.56
C MET A 1 -37.23 -56.62 -23.81
N ARG A 2 -37.09 -57.04 -25.07
CA ARG A 2 -36.58 -58.22 -25.84
C ARG A 2 -35.97 -57.63 -27.14
N VAL A 3 -34.73 -57.91 -27.57
CA VAL A 3 -34.24 -59.02 -28.43
C VAL A 3 -35.19 -59.45 -29.54
N ILE A 4 -34.79 -59.28 -30.81
CA ILE A 4 -34.98 -60.27 -31.91
C ILE A 4 -33.75 -60.18 -32.86
N ALA A 5 -33.28 -61.36 -33.27
CA ALA A 5 -32.06 -61.66 -34.02
C ALA A 5 -32.36 -62.46 -35.31
N PHE A 6 -31.28 -62.82 -36.03
CA PHE A 6 -31.11 -63.83 -37.12
C PHE A 6 -31.44 -63.38 -38.56
N GLN A 7 -30.77 -63.80 -39.65
CA GLN A 7 -29.89 -64.96 -40.01
C GLN A 7 -29.06 -64.53 -41.26
N ALA A 8 -27.75 -64.75 -41.39
CA ALA A 8 -26.97 -65.97 -41.75
C ALA A 8 -26.97 -66.37 -43.25
N GLY A 9 -25.76 -66.65 -43.78
CA GLY A 9 -25.51 -67.44 -45.00
C GLY A 9 -24.23 -67.04 -45.76
N ASP A 10 -23.34 -67.91 -46.25
CA ASP A 10 -22.51 -68.99 -45.68
C ASP A 10 -21.39 -69.29 -46.73
N MET A 11 -20.36 -70.06 -46.34
CA MET A 11 -19.39 -70.84 -47.15
C MET A 11 -18.14 -70.12 -47.73
N GLY A 12 -16.91 -70.60 -47.54
CA GLY A 12 -16.48 -71.81 -46.84
C GLY A 12 -14.98 -72.13 -46.92
N ALA A 13 -14.66 -73.31 -46.36
CA ALA A 13 -13.49 -74.19 -46.56
C ALA A 13 -12.16 -73.89 -45.81
N THR A 14 -11.97 -74.61 -44.71
CA THR A 14 -10.68 -75.10 -44.13
C THR A 14 -10.17 -76.35 -44.87
N PRO A 15 -8.85 -76.67 -44.82
CA PRO A 15 -8.36 -77.77 -43.95
C PRO A 15 -6.95 -77.56 -43.33
N ILE A 16 -6.73 -77.82 -42.04
CA ILE A 16 -6.16 -79.03 -41.34
C ILE A 16 -4.66 -78.87 -40.90
N LEU A 17 -4.49 -79.02 -39.56
CA LEU A 17 -3.38 -79.06 -38.56
C LEU A 17 -2.12 -79.94 -38.91
N PRO A 18 -0.98 -79.99 -38.14
CA PRO A 18 -0.85 -79.84 -36.66
C PRO A 18 0.47 -79.30 -35.99
N ILE A 19 0.30 -78.79 -34.75
CA ILE A 19 1.07 -78.96 -33.49
C ILE A 19 2.61 -78.67 -33.43
N SER A 20 3.00 -77.65 -32.65
CA SER A 20 4.02 -77.81 -31.57
C SER A 20 3.99 -76.68 -30.51
N LYS A 21 4.05 -77.13 -29.24
CA LYS A 21 4.03 -76.43 -27.94
C LYS A 21 5.05 -75.30 -27.74
N CYS A 22 4.69 -74.24 -27.01
CA CYS A 22 5.21 -73.94 -25.65
C CYS A 22 4.58 -72.66 -25.04
N CYS A 23 4.46 -72.68 -23.71
CA CYS A 23 3.69 -71.80 -22.81
C CYS A 23 4.25 -70.36 -22.58
N PRO A 24 3.51 -69.49 -21.83
CA PRO A 24 3.66 -68.04 -21.79
C PRO A 24 4.43 -67.50 -20.56
N ASP A 25 5.11 -66.35 -20.69
CA ASP A 25 5.63 -65.52 -19.59
C ASP A 25 5.70 -64.06 -20.10
N GLY A 26 5.22 -63.00 -19.46
CA GLY A 26 4.43 -62.88 -18.25
C GLY A 26 3.67 -61.55 -18.30
N LEU A 27 2.42 -61.59 -17.84
CA LEU A 27 1.63 -60.41 -17.50
C LEU A 27 2.39 -59.63 -16.43
N LYS A 28 2.85 -58.41 -16.75
CA LYS A 28 3.26 -57.46 -15.72
C LYS A 28 2.02 -57.08 -14.92
N GLU A 29 1.87 -57.73 -13.78
CA GLU A 29 0.99 -57.28 -12.70
C GLU A 29 1.31 -55.80 -12.43
N VAL A 30 0.40 -54.91 -12.79
CA VAL A 30 0.40 -53.54 -12.25
C VAL A 30 -0.07 -53.69 -10.82
N VAL A 31 0.87 -53.96 -9.90
CA VAL A 31 0.57 -53.98 -8.49
C VAL A 31 0.22 -52.55 -8.08
N MET A 32 -1.07 -52.24 -8.02
CA MET A 32 -1.63 -51.01 -7.45
C MET A 32 -1.38 -51.03 -5.94
N THR A 33 -0.12 -50.82 -5.56
CA THR A 33 0.27 -50.73 -4.15
C THR A 33 -0.06 -49.34 -3.61
N TYR A 34 -0.58 -49.27 -2.39
CA TYR A 34 -0.67 -48.02 -1.62
C TYR A 34 0.70 -47.48 -1.19
N LYS A 35 1.82 -47.89 -1.81
CA LYS A 35 3.16 -47.38 -1.47
C LYS A 35 3.26 -45.86 -1.60
N PHE A 36 2.46 -45.25 -2.49
CA PHE A 36 2.35 -43.78 -2.61
C PHE A 36 1.69 -43.12 -1.37
N PHE A 37 0.96 -43.88 -0.57
CA PHE A 37 0.23 -43.46 0.64
C PHE A 37 1.03 -43.75 1.94
N VAL A 38 1.81 -44.84 1.97
CA VAL A 38 2.66 -45.22 3.13
C VAL A 38 4.13 -44.77 3.05
N GLN A 39 4.58 -44.18 1.94
CA GLN A 39 5.87 -43.49 1.92
C GLN A 39 5.78 -42.18 2.73
N ASN A 40 6.69 -41.99 3.69
CA ASN A 40 6.94 -40.70 4.31
C ASN A 40 7.31 -39.70 3.21
N LYS A 41 6.31 -38.95 2.72
CA LYS A 41 6.54 -37.84 1.79
C LYS A 41 7.29 -36.77 2.57
N THR A 42 8.58 -36.63 2.30
CA THR A 42 9.39 -35.48 2.80
C THR A 42 8.97 -34.16 2.17
N GLN A 43 8.06 -34.19 1.19
CA GLN A 43 7.57 -33.03 0.45
C GLN A 43 6.05 -33.11 0.40
N THR A 44 5.41 -32.11 1.01
CA THR A 44 3.95 -31.99 1.03
C THR A 44 3.55 -30.99 -0.06
N PRO A 45 2.62 -31.33 -0.96
CA PRO A 45 2.11 -30.37 -1.94
C PRO A 45 1.40 -29.21 -1.24
N GLN A 46 1.43 -28.02 -1.84
CA GLN A 46 0.79 -26.83 -1.28
C GLN A 46 -0.73 -26.96 -1.18
N SER A 47 -1.34 -27.88 -1.93
CA SER A 47 -2.77 -28.23 -1.82
C SER A 47 -3.13 -29.07 -0.58
N GLN A 48 -2.16 -29.40 0.28
CA GLN A 48 -2.36 -30.15 1.52
C GLN A 48 -1.61 -29.48 2.68
N PRO A 49 -2.15 -29.52 3.92
CA PRO A 49 -1.41 -29.05 5.07
C PRO A 49 -0.19 -29.95 5.32
N ILE A 50 0.89 -29.36 5.86
CA ILE A 50 2.07 -30.12 6.27
C ILE A 50 1.65 -31.08 7.39
N PRO A 51 1.90 -32.40 7.25
CA PRO A 51 1.54 -33.38 8.26
C PRO A 51 2.11 -33.02 9.64
N GLY A 52 1.25 -32.99 10.66
CA GLY A 52 1.60 -32.62 12.03
C GLY A 52 1.65 -31.12 12.31
N ARG A 53 1.33 -30.28 11.33
CA ARG A 53 1.27 -28.81 11.44
C ARG A 53 -0.10 -28.25 11.08
N GLU A 54 -1.12 -29.09 10.97
CA GLU A 54 -2.48 -28.73 10.54
C GLU A 54 -3.09 -27.61 11.40
N ALA A 55 -2.79 -27.59 12.70
CA ALA A 55 -3.29 -26.57 13.62
C ALA A 55 -2.68 -25.18 13.41
N ASP A 56 -1.47 -25.11 12.84
CA ASP A 56 -0.76 -23.86 12.56
C ASP A 56 -1.08 -23.32 11.16
N MET A 57 -1.76 -24.13 10.34
CA MET A 57 -2.02 -23.83 8.93
C MET A 57 -3.49 -23.52 8.66
N ILE A 58 -3.71 -22.70 7.66
CA ILE A 58 -5.02 -22.32 7.16
C ILE A 58 -5.00 -22.43 5.64
N GLN A 59 -6.14 -22.81 5.06
CA GLN A 59 -6.31 -22.78 3.62
C GLN A 59 -6.54 -21.33 3.17
N GLY A 60 -5.69 -20.85 2.26
CA GLY A 60 -5.84 -19.56 1.60
C GLY A 60 -6.98 -19.55 0.60
N ARG A 61 -7.18 -18.40 -0.04
CA ARG A 61 -8.30 -18.19 -0.96
C ARG A 61 -8.06 -18.84 -2.32
N SER A 62 -6.82 -19.24 -2.59
CA SER A 62 -6.40 -19.99 -3.78
C SER A 62 -6.36 -21.51 -3.59
N ASP A 63 -7.01 -22.04 -2.55
CA ASP A 63 -7.02 -23.46 -2.14
C ASP A 63 -5.67 -24.02 -1.66
N GLY A 64 -4.59 -23.23 -1.69
CA GLY A 64 -3.30 -23.55 -1.08
C GLY A 64 -3.33 -23.48 0.44
N TRP A 65 -2.44 -24.20 1.10
CA TRP A 65 -2.27 -24.19 2.55
C TRP A 65 -1.06 -23.35 2.95
N MET A 66 -1.27 -22.42 3.88
CA MET A 66 -0.26 -21.50 4.39
C MET A 66 -0.30 -21.50 5.91
N PHE A 67 0.70 -20.91 6.57
CA PHE A 67 0.62 -20.71 8.01
C PHE A 67 -0.32 -19.56 8.34
N LYS A 68 -0.99 -19.66 9.49
CA LYS A 68 -1.78 -18.56 10.03
C LYS A 68 -0.83 -17.42 10.41
N ALA A 69 -1.12 -16.22 9.90
CA ALA A 69 -0.32 -15.05 10.25
C ALA A 69 -0.49 -14.67 11.73
N ASP A 70 0.56 -14.09 12.31
CA ASP A 70 0.45 -13.49 13.64
C ASP A 70 -0.57 -12.35 13.62
N PHE A 71 -1.38 -12.32 14.67
CA PHE A 71 -2.49 -11.41 14.82
C PHE A 71 -2.08 -9.93 14.74
N TRP A 72 -0.96 -9.55 15.38
CA TRP A 72 -0.47 -8.18 15.36
C TRP A 72 0.13 -7.80 14.00
N SER A 73 0.73 -8.77 13.33
CA SER A 73 1.22 -8.62 11.96
C SER A 73 0.07 -8.34 10.99
N VAL A 74 -1.06 -9.04 11.12
CA VAL A 74 -2.27 -8.76 10.33
C VAL A 74 -2.83 -7.38 10.62
N LEU A 75 -2.91 -6.98 11.89
CA LEU A 75 -3.33 -5.62 12.26
C LEU A 75 -2.45 -4.56 11.57
N ARG A 76 -1.11 -4.73 11.63
CA ARG A 76 -0.17 -3.82 10.98
C ARG A 76 -0.36 -3.77 9.46
N ARG A 77 -0.56 -4.92 8.79
CA ARG A 77 -0.88 -4.96 7.34
C ARG A 77 -2.13 -4.16 7.02
N CYS A 78 -3.21 -4.37 7.77
CA CYS A 78 -4.46 -3.64 7.54
C CYS A 78 -4.30 -2.13 7.74
N LEU A 79 -3.52 -1.71 8.74
CA LEU A 79 -3.26 -0.29 9.00
C LEU A 79 -2.39 0.38 7.93
N LEU A 80 -1.40 -0.33 7.37
CA LEU A 80 -0.50 0.21 6.35
C LEU A 80 -1.10 0.19 4.94
N ILE A 81 -1.73 -0.92 4.57
CA ILE A 81 -2.25 -1.19 3.21
C ILE A 81 -3.69 -0.68 3.06
N GLY A 82 -4.52 -0.89 4.08
CA GLY A 82 -5.96 -0.63 4.03
C GLY A 82 -6.77 -1.71 3.31
N THR A 83 -8.08 -1.74 3.57
CA THR A 83 -9.01 -2.76 3.03
C THR A 83 -10.07 -2.18 2.08
N ALA A 84 -10.06 -0.86 1.90
CA ALA A 84 -11.12 -0.12 1.21
C ALA A 84 -11.28 -0.45 -0.29
N GLN A 85 -10.27 -1.07 -0.91
CA GLN A 85 -10.27 -1.42 -2.33
C GLN A 85 -10.45 -2.92 -2.62
N GLY A 86 -10.55 -3.76 -1.59
CA GLY A 86 -10.48 -5.20 -1.78
C GLY A 86 -9.06 -5.66 -2.16
N ALA A 87 -8.92 -6.93 -2.48
CA ALA A 87 -7.73 -7.54 -3.04
C ALA A 87 -8.15 -8.56 -4.11
N TYR A 88 -7.22 -9.19 -4.82
CA TYR A 88 -7.55 -10.05 -5.96
C TYR A 88 -8.55 -11.16 -5.60
N TYR A 89 -8.35 -11.82 -4.47
CA TYR A 89 -9.19 -12.92 -4.01
C TYR A 89 -10.33 -12.51 -3.05
N ALA A 90 -10.48 -11.23 -2.71
CA ALA A 90 -11.41 -10.80 -1.66
C ALA A 90 -12.02 -9.42 -1.90
N GLY A 91 -13.32 -9.29 -1.69
CA GLY A 91 -14.04 -8.03 -1.84
C GLY A 91 -13.71 -7.02 -0.73
N LYS A 92 -13.89 -5.72 -1.02
CA LYS A 92 -13.65 -4.64 -0.03
C LYS A 92 -14.45 -4.78 1.28
N GLN A 93 -15.68 -5.29 1.19
CA GLN A 93 -16.55 -5.45 2.36
C GLN A 93 -16.06 -6.58 3.27
N GLU A 94 -15.68 -7.71 2.66
CA GLU A 94 -15.12 -8.87 3.36
C GLU A 94 -13.84 -8.50 4.11
N LEU A 95 -12.83 -7.95 3.42
CA LEU A 95 -11.57 -7.56 4.03
C LEU A 95 -11.76 -6.50 5.13
N THR A 96 -12.68 -5.58 4.93
CA THR A 96 -12.98 -4.57 5.96
C THR A 96 -13.65 -5.22 7.17
N GLY A 97 -14.52 -6.21 6.97
CA GLY A 97 -15.09 -7.01 8.06
C GLY A 97 -14.01 -7.75 8.85
N GLU A 98 -13.11 -8.45 8.17
CA GLU A 98 -11.97 -9.15 8.79
C GLU A 98 -11.08 -8.18 9.58
N PHE A 99 -10.76 -7.02 9.00
CA PHE A 99 -9.97 -5.99 9.68
C PHE A 99 -10.67 -5.47 10.94
N VAL A 100 -11.98 -5.19 10.87
CA VAL A 100 -12.76 -4.73 12.03
C VAL A 100 -12.73 -5.77 13.15
N GLU A 101 -12.88 -7.06 12.82
CA GLU A 101 -12.86 -8.14 13.82
C GLU A 101 -11.47 -8.32 14.44
N VAL A 102 -10.40 -8.30 13.63
CA VAL A 102 -9.01 -8.29 14.13
C VAL A 102 -8.81 -7.12 15.08
N LEU A 103 -9.22 -5.91 14.70
CA LEU A 103 -9.01 -4.74 15.53
C LEU A 103 -9.82 -4.80 16.85
N LYS A 104 -11.07 -5.28 16.82
CA LYS A 104 -11.88 -5.46 18.04
C LYS A 104 -11.20 -6.40 19.03
N GLN A 105 -10.70 -7.55 18.54
CA GLN A 105 -9.94 -8.50 19.36
C GLN A 105 -8.67 -7.83 19.91
N ALA A 106 -8.02 -6.97 19.14
CA ALA A 106 -6.75 -6.33 19.52
C ALA A 106 -6.99 -5.30 20.63
N ILE A 107 -8.07 -4.53 20.51
CA ILE A 107 -8.49 -3.55 21.49
C ILE A 107 -8.87 -4.24 22.80
N ALA A 108 -9.57 -5.37 22.73
CA ALA A 108 -9.91 -6.16 23.92
C ALA A 108 -8.67 -6.73 24.62
N LEU A 109 -7.64 -7.09 23.85
CA LEU A 109 -6.40 -7.66 24.37
C LEU A 109 -5.43 -6.60 24.93
N ASN A 110 -5.14 -5.55 24.17
CA ASN A 110 -4.19 -4.51 24.55
C ASN A 110 -4.45 -3.19 23.78
N PRO A 111 -5.27 -2.28 24.33
CA PRO A 111 -5.62 -1.02 23.65
C PRO A 111 -4.42 -0.08 23.46
N ASP A 112 -3.44 -0.07 24.38
CA ASP A 112 -2.25 0.79 24.27
C ASP A 112 -1.32 0.34 23.14
N ARG A 113 -1.21 -0.98 22.92
CA ARG A 113 -0.51 -1.52 21.75
C ARG A 113 -1.23 -1.17 20.45
N VAL A 114 -2.56 -1.27 20.41
CA VAL A 114 -3.35 -0.81 19.26
C VAL A 114 -3.10 0.67 18.97
N ALA A 115 -3.09 1.52 20.00
CA ALA A 115 -2.79 2.94 19.85
C ALA A 115 -1.39 3.17 19.27
N SER A 116 -0.40 2.40 19.71
CA SER A 116 0.97 2.45 19.19
C SER A 116 1.05 2.04 17.72
N GLU A 117 0.33 0.98 17.31
CA GLU A 117 0.24 0.56 15.90
C GLU A 117 -0.46 1.61 15.02
N ILE A 118 -1.52 2.25 15.52
CA ILE A 118 -2.21 3.35 14.82
C ILE A 118 -1.28 4.55 14.62
N LEU A 119 -0.53 4.94 15.66
CA LEU A 119 0.46 6.02 15.56
C LEU A 119 1.56 5.68 14.57
N TYR A 120 2.10 4.46 14.65
CA TYR A 120 3.12 3.96 13.73
C TYR A 120 2.65 4.10 12.27
N ALA A 121 1.46 3.58 11.96
CA ALA A 121 0.90 3.64 10.62
C ALA A 121 0.59 5.08 10.17
N SER A 122 0.04 5.90 11.07
CA SER A 122 -0.36 7.28 10.76
C SER A 122 0.81 8.22 10.50
N ASP A 123 2.02 7.92 10.97
CA ASP A 123 3.20 8.78 10.78
C ASP A 123 3.87 8.62 9.40
N GLY A 124 3.08 8.67 8.33
CA GLY A 124 3.56 8.65 6.95
C GLY A 124 3.99 7.27 6.44
N ARG A 125 3.64 6.20 7.16
CA ARG A 125 3.95 4.81 6.77
C ARG A 125 2.81 4.11 6.05
N ALA A 126 1.57 4.42 6.40
CA ALA A 126 0.41 3.93 5.68
C ALA A 126 0.28 4.63 4.33
N ILE A 127 -0.24 3.92 3.32
CA ILE A 127 -0.50 4.47 1.98
C ILE A 127 -1.42 5.69 2.05
N ASN A 128 -2.35 5.68 3.00
CA ASN A 128 -3.20 6.81 3.34
C ASN A 128 -3.63 6.72 4.81
N ASN A 129 -4.22 7.80 5.32
CA ASN A 129 -4.64 7.86 6.72
C ASN A 129 -6.03 7.26 6.98
N SER A 130 -6.74 6.73 5.97
CA SER A 130 -8.12 6.25 6.12
C SER A 130 -8.21 5.02 7.04
N ALA A 131 -7.32 4.04 6.88
CA ALA A 131 -7.30 2.85 7.74
C ALA A 131 -6.94 3.19 9.21
N PRO A 132 -5.90 4.01 9.49
CA PRO A 132 -5.67 4.54 10.84
C PRO A 132 -6.85 5.32 11.43
N LEU A 133 -7.57 6.12 10.63
CA LEU A 133 -8.75 6.85 11.10
C LEU A 133 -9.92 5.93 11.44
N LEU A 134 -10.17 4.89 10.63
CA LEU A 134 -11.15 3.86 10.93
C LEU A 134 -10.79 3.13 12.24
N ALA A 135 -9.51 2.78 12.39
CA ALA A 135 -9.03 2.12 13.60
C ALA A 135 -9.15 3.01 14.85
N LEU A 136 -8.93 4.31 14.71
CA LEU A 136 -9.13 5.29 15.78
C LEU A 136 -10.60 5.35 16.24
N VAL A 137 -11.56 5.26 15.30
CA VAL A 137 -12.99 5.18 15.63
C VAL A 137 -13.28 3.91 16.41
N LEU A 138 -12.77 2.77 15.99
CA LEU A 138 -12.95 1.49 16.68
C LEU A 138 -12.28 1.47 18.06
N LEU A 139 -11.08 2.03 18.21
CA LEU A 139 -10.40 2.18 19.51
C LEU A 139 -11.26 2.98 20.48
N SER A 140 -11.90 4.06 20.01
CA SER A 140 -12.82 4.84 20.83
C SER A 140 -14.01 4.03 21.34
N MET A 141 -14.39 2.94 20.65
CA MET A 141 -15.51 2.06 21.01
C MET A 141 -15.16 1.06 22.11
N GLY A 142 -13.87 0.75 22.35
CA GLY A 142 -13.43 -0.20 23.38
C GLY A 142 -13.97 0.16 24.78
N GLU A 143 -14.45 -0.82 25.53
CA GLU A 143 -15.24 -0.58 26.75
C GLU A 143 -14.40 -0.17 27.97
N THR A 144 -13.10 -0.49 27.95
CA THR A 144 -12.19 -0.28 29.07
C THR A 144 -11.75 1.19 29.19
N VAL A 145 -11.35 1.59 30.41
CA VAL A 145 -10.82 2.94 30.67
C VAL A 145 -9.53 3.18 29.89
N GLU A 146 -8.71 2.14 29.78
CA GLU A 146 -7.46 2.12 29.02
C GLU A 146 -7.73 2.41 27.54
N ALA A 147 -8.74 1.78 26.93
CA ALA A 147 -9.11 2.05 25.54
C ALA A 147 -9.58 3.50 25.33
N LYS A 148 -10.36 4.04 26.28
CA LYS A 148 -10.80 5.44 26.23
C LYS A 148 -9.62 6.40 26.31
N HIS A 149 -8.71 6.17 27.26
CA HIS A 149 -7.52 6.99 27.45
C HIS A 149 -6.57 6.92 26.25
N ALA A 150 -6.33 5.71 25.73
CA ALA A 150 -5.51 5.47 24.54
C ALA A 150 -6.08 6.18 23.30
N PHE A 151 -7.39 6.17 23.10
CA PHE A 151 -8.04 6.96 22.04
C PHE A 151 -7.77 8.47 22.19
N GLN A 152 -8.00 9.02 23.39
CA GLN A 152 -7.85 10.46 23.64
C GLN A 152 -6.41 10.93 23.46
N SER A 153 -5.43 10.13 23.90
CA SER A 153 -4.01 10.49 23.86
C SER A 153 -3.46 10.58 22.43
N ILE A 154 -3.90 9.69 21.54
CA ILE A 154 -3.40 9.64 20.15
C ILE A 154 -4.24 10.47 19.18
N PHE A 155 -5.47 10.83 19.55
CA PHE A 155 -6.40 11.56 18.68
C PHE A 155 -5.77 12.76 17.94
N PRO A 156 -5.12 13.74 18.61
CA PRO A 156 -4.55 14.91 17.93
C PRO A 156 -3.37 14.56 17.01
N GLN A 157 -2.70 13.43 17.26
CA GLN A 157 -1.54 12.97 16.47
C GLN A 157 -1.98 12.29 15.16
N VAL A 158 -3.15 11.65 15.16
CA VAL A 158 -3.74 10.99 13.98
C VAL A 158 -4.58 11.98 13.16
N VAL A 159 -5.44 12.77 13.84
CA VAL A 159 -6.40 13.71 13.23
C VAL A 159 -5.77 15.10 13.04
N ARG A 160 -4.77 15.16 12.16
CA ARG A 160 -3.90 16.34 11.97
C ARG A 160 -4.45 17.47 11.10
N THR A 161 -5.37 17.17 10.18
CA THR A 161 -5.85 18.14 9.19
C THR A 161 -7.37 18.19 9.17
N GLY A 162 -7.95 19.26 8.61
CA GLY A 162 -9.39 19.36 8.40
C GLY A 162 -9.95 18.16 7.63
N SER A 163 -9.23 17.69 6.60
CA SER A 163 -9.62 16.50 5.84
C SER A 163 -9.70 15.24 6.72
N HIS A 164 -8.71 15.00 7.60
CA HIS A 164 -8.74 13.87 8.52
C HIS A 164 -9.89 13.99 9.52
N PHE A 165 -10.14 15.21 10.01
CA PHE A 165 -11.22 15.49 10.95
C PHE A 165 -12.58 15.11 10.36
N TYR A 166 -12.86 15.51 9.11
CA TYR A 166 -14.11 15.15 8.45
C TYR A 166 -14.27 13.67 8.12
N GLU A 167 -13.18 13.02 7.72
CA GLU A 167 -13.21 11.58 7.48
C GLU A 167 -13.46 10.80 8.78
N TRP A 168 -12.82 11.21 9.88
CA TRP A 168 -13.12 10.70 11.20
C TRP A 168 -14.58 10.96 11.62
N LEU A 169 -15.14 12.15 11.35
CA LEU A 169 -16.55 12.44 11.62
C LEU A 169 -17.49 11.52 10.82
N SER A 170 -17.16 11.28 9.56
CA SER A 170 -17.92 10.38 8.69
C SER A 170 -17.91 8.95 9.19
N TYR A 171 -16.74 8.41 9.52
CA TYR A 171 -16.64 7.06 10.10
C TYR A 171 -17.31 6.98 11.47
N THR A 172 -17.11 7.99 12.32
CA THR A 172 -17.76 8.06 13.63
C THR A 172 -19.27 8.01 13.47
N LYS A 173 -19.87 8.88 12.64
CA LYS A 173 -21.32 8.92 12.38
C LYS A 173 -21.86 7.58 11.84
N ALA A 174 -21.09 6.91 10.99
CA ALA A 174 -21.49 5.64 10.39
C ALA A 174 -21.44 4.46 11.39
N MET A 175 -20.55 4.50 12.38
CA MET A 175 -20.25 3.35 13.24
C MET A 175 -20.71 3.51 14.68
N ARG A 176 -20.86 4.74 15.18
CA ARG A 176 -21.20 5.03 16.58
C ARG A 176 -21.81 6.42 16.80
N GLY A 177 -22.31 6.67 18.01
CA GLY A 177 -22.77 8.00 18.42
C GLY A 177 -21.65 8.94 18.92
N PHE A 178 -21.94 10.25 18.90
CA PHE A 178 -21.11 11.32 19.46
C PHE A 178 -21.27 11.46 20.98
N GLY A 179 -20.88 10.41 21.71
CA GLY A 179 -20.90 10.39 23.18
C GLY A 179 -19.90 11.38 23.81
N LYS A 180 -19.81 11.38 25.16
CA LYS A 180 -18.93 12.31 25.91
C LYS A 180 -17.50 12.37 25.37
N ILE A 181 -16.84 11.22 25.25
CA ILE A 181 -15.43 11.13 24.82
C ILE A 181 -15.18 11.64 23.39
N VAL A 182 -16.10 11.34 22.47
CA VAL A 182 -16.03 11.78 21.07
C VAL A 182 -16.26 13.29 21.00
N ARG A 183 -17.19 13.83 21.79
CA ARG A 183 -17.42 15.27 21.89
C ARG A 183 -16.22 16.00 22.47
N GLU A 184 -15.56 15.42 23.48
CA GLU A 184 -14.33 15.98 24.05
C GLU A 184 -13.20 16.03 23.01
N ALA A 185 -12.98 14.96 22.25
CA ALA A 185 -11.99 14.94 21.17
C ALA A 185 -12.30 15.98 20.08
N GLY A 186 -13.56 16.05 19.63
CA GLY A 186 -13.99 17.04 18.64
C GLY A 186 -13.87 18.49 19.12
N LYS A 187 -14.24 18.76 20.38
CA LYS A 187 -14.02 20.06 21.03
C LYS A 187 -12.55 20.41 21.10
N SER A 188 -11.71 19.48 21.56
CA SER A 188 -10.27 19.69 21.66
C SER A 188 -9.64 20.06 20.32
N TRP A 189 -10.06 19.41 19.23
CA TRP A 189 -9.60 19.74 17.88
C TRP A 189 -9.99 21.15 17.44
N LEU A 190 -11.24 21.55 17.69
CA LEU A 190 -11.77 22.88 17.36
C LEU A 190 -11.26 23.98 18.31
N SER A 191 -10.77 23.63 19.49
CA SER A 191 -10.15 24.53 20.45
C SER A 191 -8.63 24.51 20.38
N ASN A 192 -8.06 24.21 19.20
CA ASN A 192 -6.62 24.19 18.99
C ASN A 192 -6.01 25.56 19.40
N PRO A 193 -5.02 25.61 20.31
CA PRO A 193 -4.40 26.87 20.73
C PRO A 193 -3.85 27.72 19.57
N ASP A 194 -3.41 27.08 18.48
CA ASP A 194 -3.01 27.76 17.25
C ASP A 194 -4.23 28.16 16.40
N ALA A 195 -4.83 29.30 16.73
CA ALA A 195 -5.98 29.86 16.02
C ALA A 195 -5.70 30.09 14.52
N LYS A 196 -4.46 30.48 14.17
CA LYS A 196 -4.04 30.70 12.78
C LYS A 196 -3.97 29.38 12.00
N GLY A 197 -3.39 28.35 12.62
CA GLY A 197 -3.37 26.99 12.07
C GLY A 197 -4.78 26.44 11.88
N LEU A 198 -5.67 26.65 12.86
CA LEU A 198 -7.07 26.27 12.74
C LEU A 198 -7.75 27.03 11.59
N ALA A 199 -7.61 28.36 11.52
CA ALA A 199 -8.15 29.18 10.44
C ALA A 199 -7.71 28.70 9.06
N TYR A 200 -6.43 28.35 8.90
CA TYR A 200 -5.91 27.73 7.66
C TYR A 200 -6.63 26.42 7.32
N GLN A 201 -6.82 25.52 8.29
CA GLN A 201 -7.54 24.26 8.06
C GLN A 201 -9.00 24.52 7.67
N LEU A 202 -9.68 25.44 8.37
CA LEU A 202 -11.10 25.74 8.14
C LEU A 202 -11.33 26.41 6.77
N LEU A 203 -10.40 27.27 6.36
CA LEU A 203 -10.43 27.93 5.08
C LEU A 203 -10.09 26.99 3.92
N LYS A 204 -9.07 26.15 4.09
CA LYS A 204 -8.61 25.22 3.04
C LYS A 204 -9.60 24.08 2.79
N TYR A 205 -10.25 23.59 3.84
CA TYR A 205 -11.07 22.38 3.79
C TYR A 205 -12.55 22.64 4.12
N GLN A 206 -13.15 23.72 3.60
CA GLN A 206 -14.53 24.14 3.98
C GLN A 206 -15.60 23.05 4.06
N GLN A 207 -15.51 22.04 3.18
CA GLN A 207 -16.35 20.84 3.22
C GLN A 207 -15.61 19.59 2.70
N ARG A 208 -15.83 18.45 3.36
CA ARG A 208 -15.39 17.11 2.94
C ARG A 208 -16.32 16.04 3.52
N GLN A 209 -16.43 14.90 2.84
CA GLN A 209 -17.18 13.72 3.32
C GLN A 209 -18.61 14.03 3.79
N GLY A 210 -19.28 15.00 3.15
CA GLY A 210 -20.64 15.41 3.50
C GLY A 210 -20.76 16.25 4.79
N PHE A 211 -19.65 16.73 5.35
CA PHE A 211 -19.62 17.63 6.49
C PHE A 211 -19.01 18.98 6.12
N SER A 212 -19.56 20.05 6.70
CA SER A 212 -18.97 21.39 6.72
C SER A 212 -18.44 21.74 8.11
N HIS A 213 -17.60 22.77 8.22
CA HIS A 213 -17.10 23.23 9.53
C HIS A 213 -18.24 23.79 10.39
N ARG A 214 -19.27 24.36 9.76
CA ARG A 214 -20.50 24.79 10.43
C ARG A 214 -21.22 23.63 11.12
N ASP A 215 -21.27 22.46 10.47
CA ASP A 215 -21.87 21.26 11.07
C ASP A 215 -21.05 20.78 12.27
N ALA A 216 -19.72 20.78 12.16
CA ALA A 216 -18.83 20.41 13.26
C ALA A 216 -18.98 21.35 14.47
N LEU A 217 -18.98 22.67 14.27
CA LEU A 217 -19.16 23.65 15.36
C LEU A 217 -20.49 23.44 16.08
N ARG A 218 -21.57 23.21 15.32
CA ARG A 218 -22.91 22.91 15.87
C ARG A 218 -22.92 21.59 16.64
N LEU A 219 -22.31 20.55 16.09
CA LEU A 219 -22.28 19.22 16.69
C LEU A 219 -21.54 19.19 18.03
N PHE A 220 -20.43 19.94 18.13
CA PHE A 220 -19.58 19.91 19.31
C PHE A 220 -19.89 21.02 20.32
N HIS A 221 -20.65 22.05 19.96
CA HIS A 221 -20.95 23.19 20.84
C HIS A 221 -19.67 23.74 21.51
N VAL A 222 -18.63 23.90 20.71
CA VAL A 222 -17.34 24.42 21.18
C VAL A 222 -17.51 25.90 21.57
N LYS A 223 -17.00 26.27 22.75
CA LYS A 223 -16.89 27.67 23.14
C LYS A 223 -15.56 28.22 22.61
N PRO A 224 -15.53 29.40 21.99
CA PRO A 224 -14.28 29.99 21.51
C PRO A 224 -13.33 30.22 22.70
N PRO A 225 -12.10 29.67 22.66
CA PRO A 225 -11.13 29.88 23.74
C PRO A 225 -10.54 31.29 23.78
N THR A 226 -10.48 31.97 22.64
CA THR A 226 -9.91 33.32 22.49
C THR A 226 -10.80 34.18 21.57
N GLU A 227 -10.55 35.49 21.54
CA GLU A 227 -11.24 36.41 20.62
C GLU A 227 -11.05 36.04 19.15
N ASP A 228 -9.83 35.62 18.76
CA ASP A 228 -9.56 35.10 17.41
C ASP A 228 -10.43 33.88 17.07
N HIS A 229 -10.64 32.97 18.02
CA HIS A 229 -11.52 31.83 17.82
C HIS A 229 -12.98 32.25 17.69
N ASP A 230 -13.42 33.24 18.47
CA ASP A 230 -14.78 33.75 18.40
C ASP A 230 -15.07 34.34 17.02
N GLN A 231 -14.20 35.24 16.56
CA GLN A 231 -14.30 35.83 15.22
C GLN A 231 -14.19 34.77 14.10
N LEU A 232 -13.29 33.78 14.25
CA LEU A 232 -13.18 32.66 13.32
C LEU A 232 -14.48 31.85 13.26
N PHE A 233 -15.06 31.49 14.40
CA PHE A 233 -16.29 30.70 14.45
C PHE A 233 -17.48 31.49 13.91
N GLN A 234 -17.56 32.79 14.17
CA GLN A 234 -18.55 33.68 13.57
C GLN A 234 -18.45 33.66 12.04
N TRP A 235 -17.23 33.84 11.49
CA TRP A 235 -17.01 33.73 10.04
C TRP A 235 -17.38 32.35 9.48
N VAL A 236 -17.05 31.25 10.16
CA VAL A 236 -17.42 29.90 9.70
C VAL A 236 -18.95 29.71 9.64
N ILE A 237 -19.69 30.29 10.57
CA ILE A 237 -21.14 30.10 10.68
C ILE A 237 -21.92 31.02 9.74
N GLN A 238 -21.47 32.27 9.58
CA GLN A 238 -22.22 33.35 8.93
C GLN A 238 -21.53 33.87 7.66
N GLY A 239 -20.24 33.63 7.50
CA GLY A 239 -19.39 34.36 6.56
C GLY A 239 -19.24 35.83 6.99
N TRP A 240 -18.70 36.65 6.09
CA TRP A 240 -18.73 38.10 6.24
C TRP A 240 -19.64 38.69 5.17
N GLU A 241 -20.68 39.41 5.58
CA GLU A 241 -21.53 40.19 4.66
C GLU A 241 -20.74 41.37 4.09
N ASN A 242 -20.19 42.19 4.99
CA ASN A 242 -19.27 43.28 4.67
C ASN A 242 -17.85 42.87 5.04
N LEU A 243 -16.89 43.17 4.16
CA LEU A 243 -15.48 42.96 4.46
C LEU A 243 -15.03 43.99 5.52
N PRO A 244 -14.40 43.56 6.63
CA PRO A 244 -13.79 44.48 7.58
C PRO A 244 -12.80 45.42 6.88
N GLN A 245 -12.79 46.71 7.25
CA GLN A 245 -11.90 47.70 6.60
C GLN A 245 -10.42 47.37 6.80
N GLU A 246 -10.09 46.83 7.97
CA GLU A 246 -8.74 46.38 8.32
C GLU A 246 -8.75 44.88 8.60
N ILE A 247 -7.57 44.25 8.51
CA ILE A 247 -7.40 42.85 8.88
C ILE A 247 -7.59 42.73 10.40
N PRO A 248 -8.59 41.96 10.90
CA PRO A 248 -8.91 41.96 12.33
C PRO A 248 -7.77 41.41 13.20
N SER A 249 -7.06 40.39 12.72
CA SER A 249 -5.89 39.81 13.39
C SER A 249 -5.01 39.01 12.42
N ASP A 250 -3.78 38.68 12.83
CA ASP A 250 -2.89 37.82 12.04
C ASP A 250 -3.47 36.40 11.81
N ALA A 251 -4.28 35.89 12.75
CA ALA A 251 -4.94 34.59 12.60
C ALA A 251 -6.00 34.61 11.48
N LEU A 252 -6.66 35.75 11.27
CA LEU A 252 -7.72 35.91 10.28
C LEU A 252 -7.25 36.56 8.97
N ALA A 253 -5.99 36.97 8.87
CA ALA A 253 -5.43 37.65 7.70
C ALA A 253 -5.67 36.89 6.40
N GLN A 254 -5.48 35.57 6.40
CA GLN A 254 -5.69 34.75 5.19
C GLN A 254 -7.17 34.66 4.79
N ILE A 255 -8.07 34.57 5.79
CA ILE A 255 -9.53 34.61 5.57
C ILE A 255 -9.94 35.96 4.99
N TRP A 256 -9.36 37.05 5.50
CA TRP A 256 -9.62 38.39 4.99
C TRP A 256 -9.22 38.51 3.52
N TRP A 257 -8.04 38.04 3.13
CA TRP A 257 -7.62 38.05 1.73
C TRP A 257 -8.48 37.16 0.83
N TYR A 258 -8.98 36.03 1.36
CA TYR A 258 -9.94 35.19 0.63
C TYR A 258 -11.28 35.89 0.42
N GLU A 259 -11.84 36.51 1.45
CA GLU A 259 -13.09 37.28 1.37
C GLU A 259 -12.95 38.54 0.50
N TRP A 260 -11.78 39.17 0.51
CA TRP A 260 -11.45 40.27 -0.39
C TRP A 260 -11.37 39.80 -1.84
N LEU A 261 -10.73 38.66 -2.11
CA LEU A 261 -10.63 38.10 -3.45
C LEU A 261 -11.99 37.73 -4.03
N LYS A 262 -12.89 37.16 -3.22
CA LYS A 262 -14.29 36.90 -3.61
C LYS A 262 -15.01 38.14 -4.16
N ARG A 263 -14.64 39.32 -3.68
CA ARG A 263 -15.22 40.63 -4.06
C ARG A 263 -14.43 41.33 -5.17
N ASN A 264 -13.19 40.93 -5.41
CA ASN A 264 -12.26 41.53 -6.39
C ASN A 264 -11.58 40.44 -7.23
N PRO A 265 -12.35 39.61 -7.98
CA PRO A 265 -11.82 38.42 -8.65
C PRO A 265 -10.72 38.74 -9.67
N GLU A 266 -10.70 39.94 -10.24
CA GLU A 266 -9.68 40.42 -11.17
C GLU A 266 -8.32 40.70 -10.51
N ARG A 267 -8.27 40.88 -9.19
CA ARG A 267 -7.03 41.17 -8.44
C ARG A 267 -6.41 39.93 -7.79
N THR A 268 -6.52 38.80 -8.47
CA THR A 268 -6.07 37.49 -7.98
C THR A 268 -4.58 37.46 -7.61
N HIS A 269 -3.71 38.12 -8.38
CA HIS A 269 -2.26 38.13 -8.11
C HIS A 269 -1.93 38.80 -6.78
N GLU A 270 -2.61 39.91 -6.46
CA GLU A 270 -2.42 40.64 -5.22
C GLU A 270 -2.86 39.80 -4.01
N ALA A 271 -4.04 39.18 -4.10
CA ALA A 271 -4.56 38.34 -3.04
C ALA A 271 -3.68 37.12 -2.76
N ILE A 272 -3.16 36.46 -3.80
CA ILE A 272 -2.23 35.32 -3.64
C ILE A 272 -0.94 35.79 -2.95
N ALA A 273 -0.31 36.87 -3.45
CA ALA A 273 0.98 37.32 -2.96
C ALA A 273 0.91 37.85 -1.51
N LYS A 274 -0.09 38.68 -1.21
CA LYS A 274 -0.23 39.30 0.12
C LYS A 274 -0.92 38.37 1.12
N GLY A 275 -1.93 37.63 0.69
CA GLY A 275 -2.69 36.71 1.54
C GLY A 275 -2.08 35.32 1.69
N ARG A 276 -1.06 34.98 0.90
CA ARG A 276 -0.47 33.63 0.84
C ARG A 276 -1.54 32.56 0.62
N LEU A 277 -2.54 32.86 -0.23
CA LEU A 277 -3.64 31.95 -0.52
C LEU A 277 -3.14 30.71 -1.27
N THR A 278 -3.70 29.54 -0.95
CA THR A 278 -3.40 28.32 -1.72
C THR A 278 -4.32 28.20 -2.93
N HIS A 279 -4.00 27.29 -3.85
CA HIS A 279 -4.83 27.05 -5.04
C HIS A 279 -6.24 26.59 -4.68
N GLU A 280 -6.42 25.83 -3.59
CA GLU A 280 -7.76 25.43 -3.10
C GLU A 280 -8.61 26.63 -2.66
N MET A 281 -7.97 27.73 -2.24
CA MET A 281 -8.63 28.95 -1.78
C MET A 281 -8.86 29.94 -2.93
N ALA A 282 -7.84 30.18 -3.75
CA ALA A 282 -7.87 31.21 -4.78
C ALA A 282 -8.59 30.76 -6.06
N ALA A 283 -8.39 29.53 -6.51
CA ALA A 283 -8.92 29.07 -7.79
C ALA A 283 -10.45 29.07 -7.91
N PRO A 284 -11.24 28.77 -6.85
CA PRO A 284 -12.70 28.80 -6.95
C PRO A 284 -13.32 30.20 -7.07
N VAL A 285 -12.60 31.26 -6.68
CA VAL A 285 -13.17 32.61 -6.51
C VAL A 285 -12.42 33.69 -7.30
N GLY A 286 -11.17 33.44 -7.67
CA GLY A 286 -10.33 34.37 -8.42
C GLY A 286 -10.29 34.05 -9.92
N LYS A 287 -9.95 35.06 -10.72
CA LYS A 287 -9.62 34.89 -12.14
C LYS A 287 -8.21 34.29 -12.28
N MET A 288 -8.16 33.00 -12.58
CA MET A 288 -6.91 32.25 -12.68
C MET A 288 -6.26 32.38 -14.07
N ASP A 289 -5.02 32.87 -14.10
CA ASP A 289 -4.17 32.91 -15.29
C ASP A 289 -2.79 32.27 -14.99
N LYS A 290 -1.92 32.20 -16.00
CA LYS A 290 -0.56 31.64 -15.86
C LYS A 290 0.24 32.33 -14.73
N ARG A 291 0.10 33.65 -14.57
CA ARG A 291 0.80 34.42 -13.53
C ARG A 291 0.30 34.08 -12.13
N ALA A 292 -1.01 33.88 -11.95
CA ALA A 292 -1.60 33.42 -10.70
C ALA A 292 -1.06 32.03 -10.32
N TRP A 293 -1.01 31.10 -11.28
CA TRP A 293 -0.44 29.77 -11.06
C TRP A 293 1.06 29.79 -10.78
N GLN A 294 1.81 30.69 -11.42
CA GLN A 294 3.23 30.92 -11.09
C GLN A 294 3.40 31.37 -9.62
N LEU A 295 2.58 32.32 -9.16
CA LEU A 295 2.62 32.78 -7.76
C LEU A 295 2.29 31.63 -6.80
N LEU A 296 1.24 30.86 -7.08
CA LEU A 296 0.88 29.68 -6.28
C LEU A 296 2.00 28.63 -6.26
N PHE A 297 2.65 28.40 -7.39
CA PHE A 297 3.76 27.45 -7.52
C PHE A 297 4.97 27.83 -6.65
N ASN A 298 5.28 29.12 -6.53
CA ASN A 298 6.42 29.62 -5.76
C ASN A 298 6.39 29.23 -4.28
N ASP A 299 5.20 29.10 -3.69
CA ASP A 299 5.00 28.72 -2.29
C ASP A 299 4.26 27.37 -2.12
N MET A 300 4.04 26.64 -3.21
CA MET A 300 3.28 25.38 -3.20
C MET A 300 3.93 24.32 -2.29
N PRO A 301 3.18 23.76 -1.31
CA PRO A 301 3.66 22.65 -0.50
C PRO A 301 3.92 21.39 -1.33
N ILE A 302 4.85 20.54 -0.87
CA ILE A 302 5.31 19.35 -1.60
C ILE A 302 4.18 18.41 -2.06
N GLY A 303 3.24 18.07 -1.17
CA GLY A 303 2.10 17.20 -1.52
C GLY A 303 1.08 17.86 -2.48
N ALA A 304 1.03 19.20 -2.53
CA ALA A 304 0.26 19.90 -3.56
C ALA A 304 1.04 19.94 -4.88
N MET A 305 2.36 20.10 -4.84
CA MET A 305 3.22 20.10 -6.01
C MET A 305 3.14 18.77 -6.77
N LEU A 306 3.34 17.63 -6.08
CA LEU A 306 3.25 16.29 -6.67
C LEU A 306 1.92 16.06 -7.41
N ARG A 307 0.81 16.53 -6.84
CA ARG A 307 -0.54 16.36 -7.41
C ARG A 307 -0.83 17.31 -8.58
N ASN A 308 -0.06 18.38 -8.74
CA ASN A 308 -0.33 19.44 -9.72
C ASN A 308 0.71 19.55 -10.85
N LEU A 309 1.75 18.72 -10.89
CA LEU A 309 2.80 18.79 -11.93
C LEU A 309 2.22 18.79 -13.36
N GLY A 310 1.25 17.91 -13.65
CA GLY A 310 0.58 17.85 -14.96
C GLY A 310 -0.19 19.14 -15.27
N SER A 311 -0.98 19.65 -14.31
CA SER A 311 -1.72 20.91 -14.48
C SER A 311 -0.80 22.12 -14.66
N LEU A 312 0.31 22.17 -13.93
CA LEU A 312 1.30 23.25 -14.06
C LEU A 312 2.04 23.19 -15.40
N THR A 313 2.21 21.99 -15.97
CA THR A 313 2.80 21.80 -17.30
C THR A 313 1.83 22.24 -18.40
N GLU A 314 0.56 21.83 -18.31
CA GLU A 314 -0.51 22.27 -19.23
C GLU A 314 -0.69 23.79 -19.26
N LEU A 315 -0.48 24.47 -18.12
CA LEU A 315 -0.60 25.92 -17.99
C LEU A 315 0.70 26.68 -18.35
N ASP A 316 1.68 26.00 -18.95
CA ASP A 316 3.00 26.51 -19.31
C ASP A 316 3.80 27.14 -18.14
N VAL A 317 3.45 26.82 -16.89
CA VAL A 317 4.26 27.19 -15.72
C VAL A 317 5.50 26.31 -15.68
N LEU A 318 5.35 25.02 -15.97
CA LEU A 318 6.45 24.07 -16.08
C LEU A 318 6.72 23.75 -17.56
N THR A 319 7.73 24.39 -18.13
CA THR A 319 8.20 24.12 -19.50
C THR A 319 9.66 23.68 -19.48
N ALA A 320 10.12 23.04 -20.56
CA ALA A 320 11.49 22.51 -20.66
C ALA A 320 12.57 23.60 -20.61
N ASP A 321 12.26 24.81 -21.06
CA ASP A 321 13.14 25.98 -21.11
C ASP A 321 13.08 26.87 -19.85
N ASN A 322 12.09 26.66 -18.96
CA ASN A 322 11.97 27.41 -17.72
C ASN A 322 12.84 26.81 -16.60
N ARG A 323 14.14 27.11 -16.69
CA ARG A 323 15.19 26.57 -15.80
C ARG A 323 14.91 26.82 -14.31
N ASP A 324 14.40 28.00 -13.95
CA ASP A 324 14.25 28.36 -12.54
C ASP A 324 13.07 27.63 -11.88
N ASN A 325 11.97 27.44 -12.61
CA ASN A 325 10.87 26.62 -12.13
C ASN A 325 11.31 25.14 -12.00
N LEU A 326 12.03 24.60 -12.97
CA LEU A 326 12.56 23.22 -12.89
C LEU A 326 13.54 23.04 -11.71
N LYS A 327 14.42 24.02 -11.45
CA LYS A 327 15.29 24.03 -10.25
C LYS A 327 14.48 24.04 -8.97
N ARG A 328 13.38 24.79 -8.92
CA ARG A 328 12.48 24.81 -7.76
C ARG A 328 11.83 23.44 -7.54
N VAL A 329 11.31 22.79 -8.59
CA VAL A 329 10.73 21.44 -8.48
C VAL A 329 11.78 20.48 -7.92
N ALA A 330 13.01 20.49 -8.46
CA ALA A 330 14.10 19.66 -7.96
C ALA A 330 14.45 19.96 -6.48
N LYS A 331 14.55 21.24 -6.10
CA LYS A 331 14.85 21.65 -4.72
C LYS A 331 13.80 21.17 -3.72
N VAL A 332 12.53 21.13 -4.13
CA VAL A 332 11.43 20.69 -3.26
C VAL A 332 11.36 19.18 -3.20
N LEU A 333 11.38 18.49 -4.35
CA LEU A 333 11.14 17.04 -4.43
C LEU A 333 12.37 16.19 -4.13
N ASN A 334 13.59 16.67 -4.45
CA ASN A 334 14.82 15.90 -4.24
C ASN A 334 15.50 16.27 -2.91
N SER A 335 14.69 16.40 -1.86
CA SER A 335 15.14 16.65 -0.49
C SER A 335 14.49 15.64 0.45
N ALA A 336 15.30 14.72 0.99
CA ALA A 336 14.85 13.73 1.98
C ALA A 336 14.22 14.40 3.21
N GLU A 337 14.72 15.57 3.63
CA GLU A 337 14.14 16.35 4.73
C GLU A 337 12.72 16.82 4.39
N HIS A 338 12.52 17.38 3.18
CA HIS A 338 11.19 17.83 2.76
C HIS A 338 10.21 16.68 2.58
N LEU A 339 10.64 15.57 1.99
CA LEU A 339 9.85 14.35 1.84
C LEU A 339 9.38 13.83 3.21
N ARG A 340 10.30 13.70 4.16
CA ARG A 340 10.00 13.25 5.53
C ARG A 340 9.09 14.23 6.28
N LYS A 341 9.40 15.52 6.26
CA LYS A 341 8.58 16.57 6.92
C LYS A 341 7.18 16.66 6.33
N GLY A 342 7.07 16.47 5.02
CA GLY A 342 5.80 16.39 4.29
C GLY A 342 5.04 15.08 4.49
N ARG A 343 5.66 14.06 5.12
CA ARG A 343 5.16 12.68 5.22
C ARG A 343 4.76 12.13 3.85
N ILE A 344 5.59 12.41 2.84
CA ILE A 344 5.38 11.95 1.48
C ILE A 344 5.76 10.48 1.40
N HIS A 345 4.78 9.66 1.10
CA HIS A 345 4.98 8.23 0.94
C HIS A 345 5.62 7.92 -0.43
N PRO A 346 6.50 6.92 -0.58
CA PRO A 346 7.05 6.52 -1.88
C PRO A 346 5.98 6.22 -2.93
N ILE A 347 4.87 5.62 -2.52
CA ILE A 347 3.72 5.37 -3.39
C ILE A 347 3.07 6.67 -3.93
N ASP A 348 3.08 7.77 -3.16
CA ASP A 348 2.59 9.06 -3.67
C ASP A 348 3.51 9.60 -4.77
N VAL A 349 4.82 9.42 -4.63
CA VAL A 349 5.80 9.82 -5.64
C VAL A 349 5.71 8.92 -6.87
N LEU A 350 5.61 7.60 -6.68
CA LEU A 350 5.43 6.64 -7.77
C LEU A 350 4.13 6.90 -8.54
N LYS A 351 3.04 7.22 -7.82
CA LYS A 351 1.78 7.66 -8.45
C LYS A 351 1.99 8.92 -9.27
N ALA A 352 2.68 9.91 -8.71
CA ALA A 352 2.95 11.18 -9.40
C ALA A 352 3.80 10.95 -10.66
N LEU A 353 4.84 10.11 -10.58
CA LEU A 353 5.69 9.69 -11.69
C LEU A 353 4.87 9.06 -12.82
N LYS A 354 4.12 7.99 -12.51
CA LYS A 354 3.30 7.28 -13.49
C LYS A 354 2.22 8.18 -14.11
N THR A 355 1.56 8.97 -13.27
CA THR A 355 0.53 9.93 -13.75
C THR A 355 1.17 10.96 -14.67
N TYR A 356 2.30 11.56 -14.27
CA TYR A 356 2.97 12.60 -15.04
C TYR A 356 3.49 12.10 -16.38
N GLN A 357 4.12 10.92 -16.42
CA GLN A 357 4.60 10.26 -17.64
C GLN A 357 3.47 9.93 -18.61
N SER A 358 2.25 9.66 -18.12
CA SER A 358 1.10 9.34 -18.98
C SER A 358 0.62 10.50 -19.86
N GLY A 359 1.06 11.74 -19.61
CA GLY A 359 0.66 12.92 -20.38
C GLY A 359 -0.84 13.26 -20.29
N GLY A 360 -1.54 12.76 -19.26
CA GLY A 360 -2.98 12.94 -19.08
C GLY A 360 -3.83 11.71 -19.42
N GLN A 361 -3.24 10.61 -19.87
CA GLN A 361 -3.97 9.35 -20.12
C GLN A 361 -4.42 8.66 -18.82
N LEU A 362 -3.69 8.86 -17.73
CA LEU A 362 -4.03 8.34 -16.41
C LEU A 362 -4.51 9.46 -15.50
N GLY A 363 -5.57 9.19 -14.75
CA GLY A 363 -6.12 10.10 -13.74
C GLY A 363 -7.59 10.40 -13.93
N ARG A 364 -8.13 11.29 -13.08
CA ARG A 364 -9.53 11.75 -13.16
C ARG A 364 -9.72 13.01 -13.98
N SER A 365 -8.61 13.67 -14.32
CA SER A 365 -8.62 14.94 -15.04
C SER A 365 -8.61 14.69 -16.54
N GLN A 366 -9.36 15.48 -17.31
CA GLN A 366 -9.35 15.46 -18.77
C GLN A 366 -8.20 16.31 -19.37
N LYS A 367 -7.32 16.81 -18.51
CA LYS A 367 -6.18 17.65 -18.88
C LYS A 367 -5.12 16.82 -19.59
N THR A 368 -4.48 17.43 -20.58
CA THR A 368 -3.40 16.78 -21.35
C THR A 368 -2.16 17.65 -21.33
N TRP A 369 -0.99 17.03 -21.30
CA TRP A 369 0.29 17.73 -21.31
C TRP A 369 1.36 16.86 -21.97
N GLN A 370 2.41 17.49 -22.47
CA GLN A 370 3.62 16.76 -22.84
C GLN A 370 4.53 16.65 -21.61
N PRO A 371 4.89 15.43 -21.17
CA PRO A 371 5.79 15.25 -20.03
C PRO A 371 7.14 15.90 -20.31
N VAL A 372 7.61 16.75 -19.40
CA VAL A 372 8.96 17.34 -19.46
C VAL A 372 9.96 16.29 -18.93
N PRO A 373 10.96 15.86 -19.72
CA PRO A 373 11.90 14.81 -19.30
C PRO A 373 12.59 15.12 -17.96
N ARG A 374 12.98 16.37 -17.75
CA ARG A 374 13.62 16.78 -16.49
C ARG A 374 12.74 16.57 -15.26
N ILE A 375 11.41 16.70 -15.38
CA ILE A 375 10.49 16.47 -14.27
C ILE A 375 10.38 14.97 -13.98
N VAL A 376 10.43 14.13 -15.01
CA VAL A 376 10.50 12.67 -14.85
C VAL A 376 11.76 12.28 -14.07
N ASP A 377 12.93 12.79 -14.46
CA ASP A 377 14.19 12.55 -13.74
C ASP A 377 14.12 12.98 -12.27
N ILE A 378 13.48 14.13 -12.00
CA ILE A 378 13.27 14.63 -10.64
C ILE A 378 12.38 13.66 -9.85
N LEU A 379 11.30 13.17 -10.44
CA LEU A 379 10.39 12.24 -9.76
C LEU A 379 11.03 10.86 -9.50
N GLU A 380 11.84 10.35 -10.43
CA GLU A 380 12.64 9.14 -10.24
C GLU A 380 13.61 9.28 -9.04
N GLN A 381 14.33 10.40 -8.96
CA GLN A 381 15.22 10.68 -7.84
C GLN A 381 14.44 10.89 -6.53
N ALA A 382 13.30 11.59 -6.57
CA ALA A 382 12.45 11.78 -5.40
C ALA A 382 11.90 10.45 -4.87
N LEU A 383 11.59 9.50 -5.77
CA LEU A 383 11.13 8.16 -5.40
C LEU A 383 12.25 7.40 -4.69
N GLU A 384 13.48 7.45 -5.20
CA GLU A 384 14.65 6.86 -4.53
C GLU A 384 14.84 7.44 -3.11
N LEU A 385 14.81 8.78 -2.98
CA LEU A 385 14.99 9.49 -1.71
C LEU A 385 13.84 9.31 -0.72
N SER A 386 12.67 8.83 -1.17
CA SER A 386 11.51 8.63 -0.30
C SER A 386 11.58 7.34 0.51
N PHE A 387 12.44 6.39 0.13
CA PHE A 387 12.69 5.17 0.89
C PHE A 387 13.74 5.40 1.99
N GLU A 388 13.56 4.74 3.15
CA GLU A 388 14.61 4.69 4.16
C GLU A 388 15.51 3.48 3.90
N VAL A 389 16.79 3.73 3.67
CA VAL A 389 17.85 2.71 3.53
C VAL A 389 19.00 3.04 4.49
N ILE A 390 19.77 2.02 4.87
CA ILE A 390 21.01 2.16 5.65
C ILE A 390 22.23 1.98 4.74
N GLN A 391 23.42 2.18 5.31
CA GLN A 391 24.66 1.89 4.61
C GLN A 391 24.66 0.43 4.12
N PRO A 392 25.22 0.16 2.92
CA PRO A 392 25.16 -1.16 2.33
C PRO A 392 25.72 -2.22 3.28
N THR A 393 24.99 -3.31 3.44
CA THR A 393 25.33 -4.38 4.39
C THR A 393 26.42 -5.30 3.86
N GLY A 394 26.64 -5.30 2.54
CA GLY A 394 27.58 -6.20 1.86
C GLY A 394 27.11 -7.65 1.79
N LYS A 395 25.86 -7.92 2.21
CA LYS A 395 25.21 -9.24 2.11
C LYS A 395 24.70 -9.49 0.69
N VAL A 396 24.52 -10.76 0.35
CA VAL A 396 23.95 -11.17 -0.94
C VAL A 396 22.43 -11.29 -0.84
N PHE A 397 21.71 -10.37 -1.48
CA PHE A 397 20.25 -10.32 -1.50
C PHE A 397 19.70 -11.05 -2.73
N LEU A 398 18.64 -11.84 -2.54
CA LEU A 398 17.84 -12.38 -3.62
C LEU A 398 16.41 -11.86 -3.48
N HIS A 399 16.03 -10.92 -4.35
CA HIS A 399 14.66 -10.43 -4.44
C HIS A 399 13.85 -11.30 -5.40
N ALA A 400 12.87 -12.01 -4.86
CA ALA A 400 11.89 -12.80 -5.59
C ALA A 400 10.59 -12.00 -5.69
N ILE A 401 10.35 -11.38 -6.83
CA ILE A 401 9.14 -10.60 -7.11
C ILE A 401 8.07 -11.55 -7.62
N ASP A 402 6.91 -11.58 -6.97
CA ASP A 402 5.77 -12.32 -7.45
C ASP A 402 5.19 -11.64 -8.71
N VAL A 403 5.18 -12.38 -9.82
CA VAL A 403 4.63 -11.99 -11.11
C VAL A 403 3.48 -12.90 -11.51
N SER A 404 2.81 -13.51 -10.54
CA SER A 404 1.60 -14.30 -10.78
C SER A 404 0.42 -13.41 -11.19
N GLY A 405 -0.67 -14.04 -11.64
CA GLY A 405 -1.88 -13.34 -12.05
C GLY A 405 -2.47 -12.43 -10.96
N SER A 406 -2.42 -12.82 -9.68
CA SER A 406 -2.98 -12.02 -8.59
C SER A 406 -2.20 -10.71 -8.36
N MET A 407 -0.91 -10.69 -8.69
CA MET A 407 -0.05 -9.51 -8.58
C MET A 407 -0.33 -8.46 -9.66
N SER A 408 -1.01 -8.86 -10.74
CA SER A 408 -1.50 -7.94 -11.79
C SER A 408 -2.79 -7.19 -11.40
N TYR A 409 -3.41 -7.58 -10.28
CA TYR A 409 -4.60 -6.89 -9.78
C TYR A 409 -4.26 -5.54 -9.18
N TYR A 410 -5.18 -4.59 -9.33
CA TYR A 410 -5.08 -3.26 -8.71
C TYR A 410 -5.30 -3.37 -7.20
N GLY A 411 -4.25 -3.71 -6.45
CA GLY A 411 -4.26 -3.65 -4.98
C GLY A 411 -4.60 -2.25 -4.45
N VAL A 412 -4.39 -1.20 -5.25
CA VAL A 412 -4.80 0.17 -4.93
C VAL A 412 -5.50 0.84 -6.12
N SER A 413 -6.77 0.47 -6.37
CA SER A 413 -7.58 0.97 -7.50
C SER A 413 -7.74 2.50 -7.57
N SER A 414 -7.55 3.23 -6.45
CA SER A 414 -7.55 4.71 -6.42
C SER A 414 -6.23 5.34 -6.91
N ILE A 415 -5.20 4.53 -7.13
CA ILE A 415 -3.83 4.92 -7.48
C ILE A 415 -3.44 4.42 -8.88
N GLY A 416 -4.10 3.38 -9.40
CA GLY A 416 -3.78 2.81 -10.71
C GLY A 416 -2.44 2.07 -10.73
N LEU A 417 -2.04 1.53 -9.58
CA LEU A 417 -0.84 0.69 -9.43
C LEU A 417 -1.24 -0.75 -9.06
N THR A 418 -0.55 -1.72 -9.65
CA THR A 418 -0.68 -3.15 -9.33
C THR A 418 0.31 -3.57 -8.24
N CYS A 419 0.01 -4.66 -7.52
CA CYS A 419 0.93 -5.18 -6.50
C CYS A 419 2.32 -5.51 -7.08
N CYS A 420 2.39 -5.98 -8.33
CA CYS A 420 3.64 -6.22 -9.05
C CYS A 420 4.49 -4.93 -9.21
N GLU A 421 3.85 -3.81 -9.56
CA GLU A 421 4.56 -2.52 -9.72
C GLU A 421 5.15 -2.05 -8.39
N ILE A 422 4.39 -2.19 -7.30
CA ILE A 422 4.85 -1.86 -5.96
C ILE A 422 5.99 -2.78 -5.52
N ALA A 423 5.80 -4.10 -5.65
CA ALA A 423 6.81 -5.11 -5.34
C ALA A 423 8.13 -4.81 -6.05
N THR A 424 8.06 -4.50 -7.34
CA THR A 424 9.21 -4.18 -8.17
C THR A 424 9.90 -2.90 -7.73
N THR A 425 9.12 -1.87 -7.39
CA THR A 425 9.65 -0.60 -6.89
C THR A 425 10.41 -0.79 -5.58
N MET A 426 9.82 -1.49 -4.61
CA MET A 426 10.46 -1.71 -3.31
C MET A 426 11.69 -2.62 -3.43
N ALA A 427 11.62 -3.67 -4.27
CA ALA A 427 12.77 -4.52 -4.57
C ALA A 427 13.92 -3.74 -5.20
N LEU A 428 13.63 -2.87 -6.16
CA LEU A 428 14.64 -2.03 -6.81
C LEU A 428 15.25 -1.01 -5.84
N ALA A 429 14.44 -0.41 -4.95
CA ALA A 429 14.94 0.52 -3.94
C ALA A 429 15.99 -0.15 -3.03
N THR A 430 15.73 -1.36 -2.53
CA THR A 430 16.70 -2.13 -1.75
C THR A 430 17.93 -2.51 -2.59
N ALA A 431 17.73 -2.95 -3.84
CA ALA A 431 18.83 -3.33 -4.72
C ALA A 431 19.74 -2.16 -5.13
N LYS A 432 19.21 -0.94 -5.23
CA LYS A 432 20.01 0.27 -5.45
C LYS A 432 20.93 0.59 -4.26
N ALA A 433 20.52 0.22 -3.05
CA ALA A 433 21.31 0.43 -1.83
C ALA A 433 22.34 -0.68 -1.54
N GLU A 434 22.28 -1.82 -2.22
CA GLU A 434 23.13 -2.98 -1.94
C GLU A 434 24.03 -3.35 -3.13
N PRO A 435 25.34 -3.62 -2.93
CA PRO A 435 26.26 -3.96 -4.02
C PRO A 435 26.04 -5.36 -4.58
N HIS A 436 25.43 -6.26 -3.81
CA HIS A 436 25.29 -7.68 -4.15
C HIS A 436 23.82 -8.09 -4.09
N TYR A 437 23.17 -8.11 -5.25
CA TYR A 437 21.76 -8.49 -5.35
C TYR A 437 21.49 -9.32 -6.61
N VAL A 438 20.38 -10.05 -6.58
CA VAL A 438 19.73 -10.67 -7.73
C VAL A 438 18.24 -10.35 -7.65
N ILE A 439 17.66 -9.80 -8.73
CA ILE A 439 16.20 -9.59 -8.85
C ILE A 439 15.65 -10.56 -9.89
N ARG A 440 14.68 -11.38 -9.48
CA ARG A 440 14.03 -12.39 -10.32
C ARG A 440 12.54 -12.46 -10.04
N GLY A 441 11.79 -12.93 -11.02
CA GLY A 441 10.34 -13.07 -10.94
C GLY A 441 9.95 -14.50 -10.64
N PHE A 442 8.92 -14.72 -9.83
CA PHE A 442 8.35 -16.04 -9.60
C PHE A 442 6.85 -16.08 -9.89
N ALA A 443 6.42 -17.21 -10.42
CA ALA A 443 5.02 -17.64 -10.57
C ALA A 443 5.03 -19.16 -10.38
N THR A 444 4.70 -19.95 -11.42
CA THR A 444 4.98 -21.40 -11.45
C THR A 444 6.44 -21.72 -11.81
N ASP A 445 7.20 -20.72 -12.27
CA ASP A 445 8.61 -20.83 -12.66
C ASP A 445 9.42 -19.64 -12.10
N PHE A 446 10.74 -19.80 -11.97
CA PHE A 446 11.65 -18.74 -11.51
C PHE A 446 12.50 -18.11 -12.63
N ARG A 447 12.11 -16.93 -13.08
CA ARG A 447 12.67 -16.28 -14.28
C ARG A 447 13.56 -15.09 -13.96
N ASP A 448 14.45 -14.78 -14.89
CA ASP A 448 15.24 -13.56 -14.86
C ASP A 448 14.43 -12.40 -15.49
N LEU A 449 14.15 -11.36 -14.69
CA LEU A 449 13.40 -10.19 -15.14
C LEU A 449 14.28 -9.17 -15.90
N LYS A 450 15.60 -9.38 -15.94
CA LYS A 450 16.57 -8.45 -16.54
C LYS A 450 16.55 -7.07 -15.88
N ILE A 451 16.20 -7.02 -14.59
CA ILE A 451 16.20 -5.80 -13.78
C ILE A 451 17.57 -5.65 -13.11
N THR A 452 18.12 -4.44 -13.17
CA THR A 452 19.36 -4.06 -12.50
C THR A 452 19.18 -2.75 -11.73
N ALA A 453 20.02 -2.49 -10.73
CA ALA A 453 20.07 -1.25 -9.97
C ALA A 453 20.27 0.01 -10.84
N ARG A 454 20.75 -0.15 -12.09
CA ARG A 454 20.90 0.96 -13.05
C ARG A 454 19.59 1.34 -13.75
N ASP A 455 18.58 0.48 -13.69
CA ASP A 455 17.28 0.79 -14.28
C ASP A 455 16.62 1.95 -13.53
N SER A 456 15.83 2.74 -14.26
CA SER A 456 14.83 3.62 -13.66
C SER A 456 13.73 2.79 -13.01
N PHE A 457 12.96 3.39 -12.09
CA PHE A 457 11.79 2.70 -11.53
C PHE A 457 10.77 2.39 -12.61
N SER A 458 10.53 3.32 -13.56
CA SER A 458 9.65 3.08 -14.69
C SER A 458 10.09 1.89 -15.57
N ASP A 459 11.39 1.77 -15.88
CA ASP A 459 11.90 0.66 -16.71
C ASP A 459 11.76 -0.68 -15.99
N ALA A 460 12.11 -0.74 -14.70
CA ALA A 460 12.00 -1.96 -13.91
C ALA A 460 10.54 -2.42 -13.81
N ILE A 461 9.61 -1.49 -13.55
CA ILE A 461 8.17 -1.73 -13.52
C ILE A 461 7.68 -2.32 -14.84
N ALA A 462 8.10 -1.74 -15.97
CA ALA A 462 7.72 -2.25 -17.30
C ALA A 462 8.25 -3.67 -17.54
N LYS A 463 9.49 -3.96 -17.14
CA LYS A 463 10.11 -5.30 -17.26
C LYS A 463 9.39 -6.37 -16.44
N ALA A 464 8.92 -6.03 -15.25
CA ALA A 464 8.19 -6.95 -14.39
C ALA A 464 6.74 -7.16 -14.85
N SER A 465 6.02 -6.07 -15.11
CA SER A 465 4.58 -6.11 -15.42
C SER A 465 4.26 -6.83 -16.73
N ASN A 466 5.19 -6.82 -17.70
CA ASN A 466 5.08 -7.56 -18.96
C ASN A 466 5.21 -9.09 -18.80
N GLN A 467 5.43 -9.58 -17.57
CA GLN A 467 5.65 -11.00 -17.27
C GLN A 467 4.63 -11.56 -16.27
N ASN A 468 3.49 -10.88 -16.09
CA ASN A 468 2.43 -11.32 -15.19
C ASN A 468 1.67 -12.53 -15.75
N PHE A 469 1.87 -13.73 -15.18
CA PHE A 469 1.14 -14.93 -15.59
C PHE A 469 1.23 -16.10 -14.61
N GLY A 470 0.36 -17.09 -14.80
CA GLY A 470 0.45 -18.40 -14.12
C GLY A 470 -0.07 -18.40 -12.68
N GLY A 471 -0.01 -19.59 -12.07
CA GLY A 471 -0.24 -19.77 -10.63
C GLY A 471 0.97 -19.35 -9.80
N THR A 472 0.84 -19.40 -8.48
CA THR A 472 1.84 -18.89 -7.54
C THR A 472 2.51 -20.07 -6.82
N ASP A 473 3.83 -20.19 -6.98
CA ASP A 473 4.65 -21.14 -6.22
C ASP A 473 5.93 -20.45 -5.73
N ALA A 474 5.96 -20.03 -4.46
CA ALA A 474 7.15 -19.41 -3.89
C ALA A 474 8.33 -20.38 -3.68
N SER A 475 8.08 -21.70 -3.71
CA SER A 475 9.13 -22.71 -3.49
C SER A 475 10.18 -22.73 -4.61
N VAL A 476 9.79 -22.34 -5.84
CA VAL A 476 10.66 -22.35 -7.04
C VAL A 476 11.91 -21.48 -6.90
N ALA A 477 11.85 -20.41 -6.11
CA ALA A 477 13.01 -19.55 -5.86
C ALA A 477 14.08 -20.28 -5.05
N TYR A 478 13.68 -21.02 -4.01
CA TYR A 478 14.61 -21.85 -3.23
C TYR A 478 15.12 -23.03 -4.05
N GLU A 479 14.27 -23.68 -4.84
CA GLU A 479 14.68 -24.79 -5.69
C GLU A 479 15.69 -24.36 -6.75
N TRP A 480 15.49 -23.18 -7.34
CA TRP A 480 16.47 -22.57 -8.23
C TRP A 480 17.79 -22.31 -7.51
N ALA A 481 17.76 -21.75 -6.30
CA ALA A 481 18.96 -21.46 -5.53
C ALA A 481 19.72 -22.74 -5.13
N ILE A 482 19.00 -23.82 -4.76
CA ILE A 482 19.57 -25.16 -4.53
C ILE A 482 20.25 -25.69 -5.79
N LYS A 483 19.53 -25.68 -6.92
CA LYS A 483 20.02 -26.21 -8.20
C LYS A 483 21.30 -25.53 -8.65
N HIS A 484 21.39 -24.21 -8.49
CA HIS A 484 22.55 -23.42 -8.90
C HIS A 484 23.60 -23.26 -7.80
N LYS A 485 23.37 -23.83 -6.60
CA LYS A 485 24.19 -23.63 -5.40
C LYS A 485 24.42 -22.14 -5.11
N PHE A 486 23.42 -21.31 -5.41
CA PHE A 486 23.49 -19.87 -5.22
C PHE A 486 23.46 -19.56 -3.72
N LYS A 487 24.51 -18.93 -3.19
CA LYS A 487 24.60 -18.56 -1.77
C LYS A 487 24.00 -17.19 -1.53
N ALA A 488 22.69 -17.13 -1.35
CA ALA A 488 22.01 -15.95 -0.81
C ALA A 488 22.19 -15.89 0.71
N ASP A 489 22.48 -14.71 1.24
CA ASP A 489 22.41 -14.42 2.68
C ASP A 489 20.97 -14.11 3.10
N VAL A 490 20.22 -13.42 2.24
CA VAL A 490 18.82 -13.04 2.49
C VAL A 490 17.98 -13.26 1.23
N PHE A 491 16.86 -13.96 1.40
CA PHE A 491 15.78 -13.98 0.42
C PHE A 491 14.72 -12.94 0.78
N CYS A 492 14.25 -12.20 -0.19
CA CYS A 492 13.17 -11.22 -0.05
C CYS A 492 12.08 -11.54 -1.05
N PHE A 493 10.99 -12.13 -0.59
CA PHE A 493 9.80 -12.41 -1.39
C PHE A 493 8.85 -11.21 -1.32
N TRP A 494 8.35 -10.77 -2.46
CA TRP A 494 7.37 -9.69 -2.56
C TRP A 494 6.10 -10.25 -3.19
N THR A 495 5.06 -10.50 -2.38
CA THR A 495 3.91 -11.33 -2.77
C THR A 495 2.65 -10.97 -1.99
N ASP A 496 1.49 -11.49 -2.41
CA ASP A 496 0.26 -11.52 -1.60
C ASP A 496 0.19 -12.74 -0.66
N CYS A 497 1.23 -13.59 -0.67
CA CYS A 497 1.37 -14.83 0.11
C CYS A 497 0.43 -15.98 -0.31
N GLU A 498 -0.34 -15.84 -1.40
CA GLU A 498 -1.24 -16.87 -1.92
C GLU A 498 -0.49 -17.91 -2.78
N SER A 499 0.40 -18.70 -2.16
CA SER A 499 1.15 -19.78 -2.84
C SER A 499 0.38 -21.10 -2.78
N TRP A 500 0.01 -21.65 -3.93
CA TRP A 500 -0.83 -22.86 -4.03
C TRP A 500 -0.39 -23.88 -5.09
N ALA A 501 0.40 -23.46 -6.08
CA ALA A 501 0.68 -24.28 -7.26
C ALA A 501 1.84 -25.27 -7.04
N GLY A 502 2.57 -25.16 -5.94
CA GLY A 502 3.79 -25.94 -5.72
C GLY A 502 3.56 -27.37 -5.23
N ARG A 503 4.48 -28.25 -5.61
CA ARG A 503 4.54 -29.64 -5.12
C ARG A 503 5.22 -29.77 -3.74
N LYS A 504 5.70 -28.65 -3.19
CA LYS A 504 6.41 -28.54 -1.93
C LYS A 504 6.07 -27.20 -1.28
N HIS A 505 5.92 -27.15 0.04
CA HIS A 505 5.75 -25.89 0.76
C HIS A 505 7.02 -25.02 0.71
N PRO A 506 6.91 -23.68 0.63
CA PRO A 506 8.06 -22.79 0.67
C PRO A 506 8.93 -22.96 1.92
N SER A 507 8.32 -23.22 3.09
CA SER A 507 9.03 -23.50 4.34
C SER A 507 9.89 -24.78 4.26
N GLN A 508 9.35 -25.85 3.67
CA GLN A 508 10.09 -27.09 3.43
C GLN A 508 11.24 -26.88 2.43
N ALA A 509 11.02 -26.08 1.39
CA ALA A 509 12.04 -25.72 0.40
C ALA A 509 13.18 -24.87 1.01
N LEU A 510 12.85 -23.91 1.87
CA LEU A 510 13.80 -23.10 2.61
C LEU A 510 14.66 -23.96 3.57
N ALA A 511 14.02 -24.86 4.33
CA ALA A 511 14.74 -25.79 5.21
C ALA A 511 15.72 -26.68 4.43
N GLU A 512 15.30 -27.15 3.25
CA GLU A 512 16.15 -27.91 2.33
C GLU A 512 17.34 -27.07 1.83
N TYR A 513 17.09 -25.81 1.42
CA TYR A 513 18.12 -24.88 0.97
C TYR A 513 19.14 -24.60 2.07
N ARG A 514 18.69 -24.32 3.30
CA ARG A 514 19.59 -24.05 4.43
C ARG A 514 20.51 -25.23 4.72
N ARG A 515 19.98 -26.45 4.71
CA ARG A 515 20.77 -27.66 4.92
C ARG A 515 21.80 -27.90 3.82
N LYS A 516 21.48 -27.58 2.55
CA LYS A 516 22.31 -27.92 1.39
C LYS A 516 23.28 -26.83 0.95
N VAL A 517 22.94 -25.55 1.17
CA VAL A 517 23.63 -24.41 0.53
C VAL A 517 24.12 -23.38 1.55
N ASN A 518 23.21 -22.82 2.36
CA ASN A 518 23.57 -21.80 3.35
C ASN A 518 22.73 -21.93 4.63
N PRO A 519 23.26 -22.55 5.70
CA PRO A 519 22.54 -22.71 6.97
C PRO A 519 22.11 -21.39 7.63
N GLY A 520 22.84 -20.29 7.37
CA GLY A 520 22.56 -18.97 7.95
C GLY A 520 21.65 -18.09 7.09
N ALA A 521 21.07 -18.61 6.02
CA ALA A 521 20.24 -17.80 5.14
C ALA A 521 18.94 -17.36 5.82
N LYS A 522 18.65 -16.07 5.71
CA LYS A 522 17.45 -15.43 6.24
C LYS A 522 16.38 -15.37 5.14
N ALA A 523 15.12 -15.45 5.51
CA ALA A 523 14.01 -15.28 4.57
C ALA A 523 13.07 -14.18 5.05
N VAL A 524 12.73 -13.26 4.15
CA VAL A 524 11.79 -12.19 4.42
C VAL A 524 10.67 -12.29 3.41
N TYR A 525 9.44 -12.37 3.90
CA TYR A 525 8.24 -12.33 3.07
C TYR A 525 7.56 -10.99 3.31
N VAL A 526 7.54 -10.16 2.27
CA VAL A 526 6.87 -8.87 2.27
C VAL A 526 5.47 -9.06 1.69
N THR A 527 4.48 -9.04 2.58
CA THR A 527 3.09 -9.31 2.25
C THR A 527 2.38 -8.04 1.79
N LEU A 528 1.93 -8.01 0.54
CA LEU A 528 1.31 -6.87 -0.14
C LEU A 528 -0.23 -6.90 -0.12
N ALA A 529 -0.82 -7.89 0.55
CA ALA A 529 -2.25 -8.00 0.77
C ALA A 529 -2.56 -8.15 2.27
N PRO A 530 -3.68 -7.59 2.77
CA PRO A 530 -4.03 -7.65 4.19
C PRO A 530 -4.65 -9.02 4.58
N TYR A 531 -4.16 -10.12 4.02
CA TYR A 531 -4.66 -11.46 4.29
C TYR A 531 -4.10 -12.02 5.60
N ASN A 532 -4.86 -12.93 6.25
CA ASN A 532 -4.47 -13.62 7.49
C ASN A 532 -3.61 -14.89 7.25
N ILE A 533 -2.72 -14.82 6.26
CA ILE A 533 -1.85 -15.92 5.83
C ILE A 533 -0.39 -15.49 5.85
N SER A 534 0.50 -16.46 6.00
CA SER A 534 1.94 -16.28 5.95
C SER A 534 2.61 -17.51 5.32
N LEU A 535 3.68 -17.29 4.58
CA LEU A 535 4.54 -18.37 4.07
C LEU A 535 5.61 -18.80 5.09
N ILE A 536 5.57 -18.21 6.29
CA ILE A 536 6.57 -18.43 7.33
C ILE A 536 6.09 -19.48 8.29
N ASP A 537 6.94 -20.47 8.51
CA ASP A 537 6.76 -21.39 9.61
C ASP A 537 6.93 -20.64 10.94
N PRO A 538 5.92 -20.60 11.83
CA PRO A 538 6.02 -19.93 13.13
C PRO A 538 7.17 -20.44 14.02
N GLN A 539 7.71 -21.62 13.73
CA GLN A 539 8.84 -22.21 14.44
C GLN A 539 10.20 -21.81 13.85
N ASP A 540 10.22 -21.08 12.73
CA ASP A 540 11.45 -20.63 12.08
C ASP A 540 11.85 -19.21 12.51
N SER A 541 12.83 -19.13 13.40
CA SER A 541 13.35 -17.85 13.93
C SER A 541 14.20 -17.05 12.92
N MET A 542 14.54 -17.62 11.76
CA MET A 542 15.30 -16.95 10.70
C MET A 542 14.42 -16.51 9.54
N SER A 543 13.11 -16.40 9.77
CA SER A 543 12.14 -15.94 8.79
C SER A 543 11.26 -14.82 9.36
N TRP A 544 11.06 -13.76 8.57
CA TRP A 544 10.28 -12.58 8.97
C TRP A 544 9.16 -12.25 7.99
N ASP A 545 7.98 -11.98 8.54
CA ASP A 545 6.83 -11.54 7.78
C ASP A 545 6.65 -10.04 7.99
N ILE A 546 6.77 -9.28 6.92
CA ILE A 546 6.73 -7.83 6.96
C ILE A 546 5.52 -7.37 6.17
N ALA A 547 4.69 -6.53 6.79
CA ALA A 547 3.66 -5.81 6.08
C ALA A 547 4.30 -4.94 5.01
N GLY A 548 3.90 -5.12 3.75
CA GLY A 548 4.43 -4.33 2.64
C GLY A 548 4.00 -2.87 2.72
N PHE A 549 4.49 -2.11 1.75
CA PHE A 549 4.24 -0.67 1.58
C PHE A 549 4.86 0.27 2.61
N ASP A 550 5.43 -0.20 3.72
CA ASP A 550 6.15 0.67 4.65
C ASP A 550 7.41 1.27 3.98
N PRO A 551 7.60 2.61 3.96
CA PRO A 551 8.81 3.23 3.40
C PRO A 551 10.10 2.79 4.11
N GLY A 552 9.99 2.29 5.35
CA GLY A 552 11.07 1.73 6.14
C GLY A 552 11.34 0.24 5.91
N THR A 553 10.57 -0.46 5.05
CA THR A 553 10.81 -1.88 4.75
C THR A 553 12.21 -2.14 4.21
N PRO A 554 12.78 -1.37 3.25
CA PRO A 554 14.15 -1.58 2.79
C PRO A 554 15.18 -1.57 3.92
N ARG A 555 15.17 -0.53 4.76
CA ARG A 555 15.99 -0.46 5.98
C ARG A 555 15.79 -1.66 6.91
N LEU A 556 14.55 -2.07 7.16
CA LEU A 556 14.25 -3.20 8.02
C LEU A 556 14.86 -4.50 7.47
N ILE A 557 14.73 -4.73 6.16
CA ILE A 557 15.34 -5.89 5.48
C ILE A 557 16.87 -5.85 5.61
N GLN A 558 17.50 -4.68 5.47
CA GLN A 558 18.95 -4.52 5.63
C GLN A 558 19.39 -4.80 7.08
N MET A 559 18.66 -4.33 8.09
CA MET A 559 18.94 -4.65 9.50
C MET A 559 18.81 -6.15 9.79
N ILE A 560 17.78 -6.80 9.22
CA ILE A 560 17.63 -8.26 9.26
C ILE A 560 18.86 -8.91 8.62
N ALA A 561 19.30 -8.46 7.45
CA ALA A 561 20.48 -9.00 6.76
C ALA A 561 21.75 -8.90 7.62
N ALA A 562 21.96 -7.74 8.24
CA ALA A 562 23.10 -7.46 9.12
C ALA A 562 23.05 -8.24 10.45
N GLY A 563 21.87 -8.67 10.91
CA GLY A 563 21.70 -9.36 12.20
C GLY A 563 21.59 -8.39 13.37
N GLU A 564 20.99 -7.23 13.14
CA GLU A 564 20.82 -6.16 14.14
C GLU A 564 19.47 -6.23 14.88
N LEU A 565 18.69 -7.31 14.68
CA LEU A 565 17.36 -7.51 15.25
C LEU A 565 17.24 -8.83 16.00
#